data_AF-A0A9X9F3G2-F1
#
_entry.id   AF-A0A9X9F3G2-F1
#
_cell.length_a   1.000
_cell.length_b   1.000
_cell.length_c   1.000
_cell.angle_alpha   90.00
_cell.angle_beta   90.00
_cell.angle_gamma   90.00
#
_symmetry.space_group_name_H-M   'P 1'
#
loop_
_entity.id
_entity.type
_entity.pdbx_description
1 polymer ?
#
loop_
_entity_poly.entity_id
_entity_poly.type
_entity_poly.pdbx_seq_one_letter_code
_entity_poly.pdbx_strand_id
1 'polypeptide(L)'
;MLQNNTRGEEELMKVFETIVHGNEQDLMQENANVDGRSPMGVMGTFASESAKYYAVENLLSDQVKKAINENILYPHDLDFYATGTTTCSQIPLAQMLANGFHT
;
A
#
# COMPACT_ATOMS: atom_id res chain seq x y z
N MET A 1 6.18 16.16 23.95
CA MET A 1 5.07 15.48 23.25
C MET A 1 5.63 14.52 22.18
N LEU A 2 6.54 13.62 22.55
CA LEU A 2 7.21 12.67 21.63
C LEU A 2 7.33 11.28 22.27
N GLN A 3 6.30 10.86 23.00
CA GLN A 3 6.23 9.50 23.53
C GLN A 3 4.84 8.98 23.19
N ASN A 4 4.80 7.81 22.54
CA ASN A 4 3.66 6.91 22.29
C ASN A 4 3.36 6.61 20.80
N ASN A 5 4.35 6.21 20.01
CA ASN A 5 4.08 5.32 18.86
C ASN A 5 5.16 4.24 18.60
N THR A 6 5.90 3.85 19.63
CA THR A 6 6.99 2.87 19.51
C THR A 6 6.50 1.51 19.03
N ARG A 7 5.28 1.10 19.41
CA ARG A 7 4.73 -0.22 19.06
C ARG A 7 4.39 -0.34 17.58
N GLY A 8 3.82 0.69 16.96
CA GLY A 8 3.50 0.66 15.53
C GLY A 8 4.76 0.64 14.66
N GLU A 9 5.77 1.42 15.06
CA GLU A 9 7.06 1.47 14.39
C GLU A 9 7.81 0.14 14.51
N GLU A 10 7.78 -0.51 15.67
CA GLU A 10 8.34 -1.84 15.88
C GLU A 10 7.68 -2.90 14.99
N GLU A 11 6.34 -2.86 14.84
CA GLU A 11 5.61 -3.77 13.96
C GLU A 11 5.97 -3.53 12.48
N LEU A 12 6.04 -2.28 12.03
CA LEU A 12 6.46 -1.95 10.66
C LEU A 12 7.89 -2.45 10.38
N MET A 13 8.82 -2.28 11.33
CA MET A 13 10.18 -2.78 11.19
C MET A 13 10.25 -4.31 11.12
N LYS A 14 9.39 -5.04 11.85
CA LYS A 14 9.29 -6.50 11.70
C LYS A 14 8.82 -6.90 10.31
N VAL A 15 7.83 -6.20 9.76
CA VAL A 15 7.36 -6.44 8.38
C VAL A 15 8.50 -6.23 7.39
N PHE A 16 9.28 -5.17 7.55
CA PHE A 16 10.46 -4.90 6.72
C PHE A 16 11.53 -6.01 6.82
N GLU A 17 11.80 -6.51 8.02
CA GLU A 17 12.70 -7.66 8.20
C GLU A 17 12.17 -8.90 7.47
N THR A 18 10.87 -9.14 7.49
CA THR A 18 10.23 -10.22 6.71
C THR A 18 10.38 -9.99 5.20
N ILE A 19 10.29 -8.75 4.71
CA ILE A 19 10.49 -8.45 3.28
C ILE A 19 11.94 -8.75 2.86
N VAL A 20 12.94 -8.45 3.70
CA VAL A 20 14.37 -8.62 3.37
C VAL A 20 14.82 -10.07 3.52
N HIS A 21 14.43 -10.70 4.63
CA HIS A 21 14.98 -12.00 5.06
C HIS A 21 13.97 -13.15 4.97
N GLY A 22 12.68 -12.83 4.88
CA GLY A 22 11.62 -13.82 4.78
C GLY A 22 11.59 -14.50 3.42
N ASN A 23 11.21 -15.78 3.43
CA ASN A 23 10.82 -16.52 2.23
C ASN A 23 9.29 -16.63 2.13
N GLU A 24 8.55 -15.66 2.68
CA GLU A 24 7.09 -15.67 2.66
C GLU A 24 6.58 -15.42 1.25
N GLN A 25 6.19 -16.50 0.57
CA GLN A 25 5.68 -16.46 -0.79
C GLN A 25 4.42 -15.59 -0.90
N ASP A 26 3.55 -15.59 0.11
CA ASP A 26 2.29 -14.84 0.07
C ASP A 26 2.54 -13.32 0.00
N LEU A 27 3.48 -12.80 0.80
CA LEU A 27 3.87 -11.38 0.73
C LEU A 27 4.59 -11.04 -0.59
N MET A 28 5.42 -11.96 -1.10
CA MET A 28 6.19 -11.74 -2.32
C MET A 28 5.39 -11.98 -3.62
N GLN A 29 4.18 -12.51 -3.55
CA GLN A 29 3.38 -12.89 -4.73
C GLN A 29 1.95 -12.31 -4.68
N GLU A 30 1.73 -11.25 -3.90
CA GLU A 30 0.43 -10.56 -3.83
C GLU A 30 -0.04 -10.05 -5.21
N ASN A 31 0.90 -9.57 -6.04
CA ASN A 31 0.60 -9.09 -7.39
C ASN A 31 1.05 -10.11 -8.44
N ALA A 32 0.08 -10.76 -9.09
CA ALA A 32 0.32 -11.76 -10.13
C ALA A 32 1.14 -11.26 -11.34
N ASN A 33 1.23 -9.94 -11.54
CA ASN A 33 1.97 -9.31 -12.64
C ASN A 33 3.37 -8.82 -12.23
N VAL A 34 3.75 -8.91 -10.95
CA VAL A 34 5.02 -8.43 -10.43
C VAL A 34 5.80 -9.60 -9.85
N ASP A 35 7.05 -9.76 -10.27
CA ASP A 35 7.98 -10.63 -9.56
C ASP A 35 8.41 -9.95 -8.25
N GLY A 36 7.78 -10.31 -7.13
CA GLY A 36 8.11 -9.75 -5.81
C GLY A 36 9.50 -10.12 -5.30
N ARG A 37 10.25 -11.00 -5.98
CA ARG A 37 11.67 -11.27 -5.70
C ARG A 37 12.60 -10.35 -6.47
N SER A 38 12.09 -9.66 -7.50
CA SER A 38 12.88 -8.67 -8.23
C SER A 38 13.18 -7.46 -7.33
N PRO A 39 14.28 -6.73 -7.57
CA PRO A 39 14.59 -5.52 -6.80
C PRO A 39 13.43 -4.50 -6.77
N MET A 40 12.71 -4.35 -7.88
CA MET A 40 11.55 -3.45 -7.96
C MET A 40 10.32 -4.00 -7.24
N GLY A 41 10.13 -5.32 -7.25
CA GLY A 41 9.05 -5.97 -6.49
C GLY A 41 9.23 -5.76 -4.98
N VAL A 42 10.44 -6.02 -4.47
CA VAL A 42 10.80 -5.79 -3.06
C VAL A 42 10.58 -4.34 -2.66
N MET A 43 11.08 -3.38 -3.46
CA MET A 43 10.86 -1.94 -3.21
C MET A 43 9.36 -1.57 -3.21
N GLY A 44 8.58 -2.18 -4.10
CA GLY A 44 7.13 -2.02 -4.14
C GLY A 44 6.45 -2.50 -2.86
N THR A 45 6.85 -3.65 -2.32
CA THR A 45 6.31 -4.17 -1.05
C THR A 45 6.66 -3.25 0.13
N PHE A 46 7.89 -2.73 0.21
CA PHE A 46 8.26 -1.71 1.20
C PHE A 46 7.37 -0.46 1.13
N ALA A 47 7.16 0.05 -0.09
CA ALA A 47 6.31 1.21 -0.33
C ALA A 47 4.86 0.95 0.08
N SER A 48 4.31 -0.21 -0.29
CA SER A 48 2.93 -0.59 0.04
C SER A 48 2.74 -0.70 1.56
N GLU A 49 3.60 -1.44 2.26
CA GLU A 49 3.45 -1.66 3.72
C GLU A 49 3.65 -0.36 4.52
N SER A 50 4.62 0.47 4.13
CA SER A 50 4.81 1.78 4.76
C SER A 50 3.63 2.73 4.54
N ALA A 51 3.02 2.71 3.34
CA ALA A 51 1.87 3.53 3.02
C ALA A 51 0.60 3.06 3.74
N LYS A 52 0.35 1.75 3.84
CA LYS A 52 -0.73 1.17 4.67
C LYS A 52 -0.58 1.60 6.12
N TYR A 53 0.62 1.46 6.68
CA TYR A 53 0.92 1.89 8.04
C TYR A 53 0.61 3.38 8.23
N TYR A 54 1.11 4.24 7.34
CA TYR A 54 0.86 5.67 7.41
C TYR A 54 -0.64 6.02 7.35
N ALA A 55 -1.38 5.39 6.43
CA ALA A 55 -2.81 5.59 6.29
C ALA A 55 -3.57 5.19 7.56
N VAL A 56 -3.30 4.00 8.10
CA VAL A 56 -3.92 3.51 9.34
C VAL A 56 -3.61 4.43 10.51
N GLU A 57 -2.35 4.81 10.71
CA GLU A 57 -1.97 5.59 11.89
C GLU A 57 -2.46 7.04 11.83
N ASN A 58 -2.39 7.67 10.66
CA ASN A 58 -2.53 9.12 10.54
C ASN A 58 -3.80 9.59 9.81
N LEU A 59 -4.40 8.75 8.96
CA LEU A 59 -5.48 9.20 8.06
C LEU A 59 -6.84 8.57 8.38
N LEU A 60 -6.86 7.41 9.05
CA LEU A 60 -8.10 6.75 9.44
C LEU A 60 -8.58 7.18 10.83
N SER A 61 -9.90 7.35 10.98
CA SER A 61 -10.52 7.58 12.29
C SER A 61 -10.57 6.30 13.12
N ASP A 62 -10.62 6.43 14.46
CA ASP A 62 -10.70 5.28 15.38
C ASP A 62 -11.91 4.37 15.08
N GLN A 63 -13.02 4.95 14.65
CA GLN A 63 -14.21 4.19 14.24
C GLN A 63 -13.91 3.30 13.03
N VAL A 64 -13.21 3.83 12.02
CA VAL A 64 -12.82 3.08 10.82
C VAL A 64 -11.81 1.98 11.19
N LYS A 65 -10.80 2.29 12.01
CA LYS A 65 -9.82 1.30 12.50
C LYS A 65 -10.52 0.14 13.23
N LYS A 66 -11.48 0.45 14.10
CA LYS A 66 -12.28 -0.56 14.81
C LYS A 66 -13.07 -1.44 13.85
N ALA A 67 -13.75 -0.84 12.86
CA ALA A 67 -14.54 -1.60 11.88
C ALA A 67 -13.67 -2.54 11.02
N ILE A 68 -12.43 -2.13 10.69
CA ILE A 68 -11.46 -2.99 9.99
C ILE A 68 -11.07 -4.18 10.89
N ASN A 69 -10.70 -3.92 12.15
CA ASN A 69 -10.31 -4.98 13.09
C ASN A 69 -11.45 -5.98 13.39
N GLU A 70 -12.70 -5.53 13.35
CA GLU A 70 -13.89 -6.38 13.53
C GLU A 70 -14.32 -7.07 12.22
N ASN A 71 -13.55 -6.93 11.12
CA ASN A 71 -13.86 -7.45 9.79
C ASN A 71 -15.22 -6.96 9.22
N ILE A 72 -15.67 -5.78 9.63
CA ILE A 72 -16.89 -5.14 9.14
C ILE A 72 -16.61 -4.32 7.87
N LEU A 73 -15.40 -3.76 7.78
CA LEU A 73 -14.97 -2.89 6.69
C LEU A 73 -13.64 -3.36 6.13
N TYR A 74 -13.54 -3.46 4.80
CA TYR A 74 -12.30 -3.75 4.10
C TYR A 74 -12.00 -2.62 3.09
N PRO A 75 -11.09 -1.68 3.41
CA PRO A 75 -10.71 -0.64 2.47
C PRO A 75 -9.86 -1.23 1.34
N HIS A 76 -10.34 -1.08 0.10
CA HIS A 76 -9.56 -1.44 -1.10
C HIS A 76 -8.43 -0.42 -1.32
N ASP A 77 -7.28 -0.90 -1.80
CA ASP A 77 -6.11 -0.10 -2.18
C ASP A 77 -5.64 0.88 -1.08
N LEU A 78 -5.63 0.42 0.18
CA LEU A 78 -5.32 1.26 1.35
C LEU A 78 -3.91 1.87 1.30
N ASP A 79 -2.94 1.18 0.67
CA ASP A 79 -1.60 1.70 0.37
C ASP A 79 -1.60 2.92 -0.56
N PHE A 80 -2.60 3.06 -1.43
CA PHE A 80 -2.74 4.23 -2.30
C PHE A 80 -3.50 5.38 -1.65
N TYR A 81 -4.19 5.15 -0.53
CA TYR A 81 -5.07 6.16 0.10
C TYR A 81 -4.35 7.49 0.38
N ALA A 82 -3.12 7.42 0.88
CA ALA A 82 -2.32 8.61 1.19
C ALA A 82 -1.89 9.41 -0.05
N THR A 83 -1.88 8.77 -1.23
CA THR A 83 -1.40 9.39 -2.48
C THR A 83 -2.48 10.21 -3.20
N GLY A 84 -3.75 10.01 -2.86
CA GLY A 84 -4.88 10.71 -3.49
C GLY A 84 -5.15 10.30 -4.94
N THR A 85 -4.64 9.15 -5.39
CA THR A 85 -4.95 8.61 -6.71
C THR A 85 -6.38 8.08 -6.79
N THR A 86 -6.91 8.00 -8.01
CA THR A 86 -8.19 7.34 -8.29
C THR A 86 -7.99 5.84 -8.54
N THR A 87 -8.95 5.00 -8.15
CA THR A 87 -8.92 3.55 -8.41
C THR A 87 -8.92 3.22 -9.90
N CYS A 88 -9.89 3.73 -10.65
CA CYS A 88 -10.07 3.37 -12.06
C CYS A 88 -10.47 4.58 -12.91
N SER A 89 -10.10 4.52 -14.19
CA SER A 89 -10.53 5.47 -15.21
C SER A 89 -10.63 4.78 -16.57
N GLN A 90 -11.54 5.24 -17.42
CA GLN A 90 -11.62 4.83 -18.81
C GLN A 90 -10.83 5.83 -19.66
N ILE A 91 -9.73 5.36 -20.26
CA ILE A 91 -8.83 6.23 -21.03
C ILE A 91 -9.47 6.57 -22.39
N PRO A 92 -9.61 7.86 -22.76
CA PRO A 92 -10.15 8.28 -24.06
C PRO A 92 -9.13 8.10 -25.19
N LEU A 93 -8.74 6.85 -25.46
CA LEU A 93 -7.61 6.49 -26.31
C LEU A 93 -7.70 7.09 -27.73
N ALA A 94 -8.89 7.08 -28.33
CA ALA A 94 -9.10 7.65 -29.67
C ALA A 94 -8.76 9.16 -29.73
N GLN A 95 -9.08 9.91 -28.68
CA GLN A 95 -8.78 11.35 -28.62
C GLN A 95 -7.28 11.59 -28.42
N MET A 96 -6.64 10.80 -27.56
CA MET A 96 -5.19 10.89 -27.31
C MET A 96 -4.38 10.56 -28.57
N LEU A 97 -4.77 9.52 -29.31
CA LEU A 97 -4.08 9.13 -30.54
C LEU A 97 -4.32 10.13 -31.69
N ALA A 98 -5.48 10.78 -31.74
CA ALA A 98 -5.80 11.76 -32.79
C ALA A 98 -5.11 13.12 -32.58
N ASN A 99 -5.03 13.58 -31.32
CA ASN A 99 -4.57 14.93 -31.00
C ASN A 99 -3.15 14.97 -30.42
N GLY A 100 -2.55 13.80 -30.16
CA GLY A 100 -1.34 13.71 -29.34
C GLY A 100 -1.63 13.95 -27.86
N PHE A 101 -0.60 13.82 -27.03
CA PHE A 101 -0.65 14.08 -25.60
C PHE A 101 0.73 14.41 -25.06
N HIS A 102 0.77 15.05 -23.89
CA HIS A 102 1.99 15.23 -23.10
C HIS A 102 2.05 14.16 -22.03
N THR A 103 3.24 13.60 -21.83
CA THR A 103 3.57 12.60 -20.79
C THR A 103 4.48 13.21 -19.75
#